data_AF-A0A2G4I9T8-F1
#
_entry.id   AF-A0A2G4I9T8-F1
#
_cell.length_a   1.000
_cell.length_b   1.000
_cell.length_c   1.000
_cell.angle_alpha   90.00
_cell.angle_beta   90.00
_cell.angle_gamma   90.00
#
_symmetry.space_group_name_H-M   'P 1'
#
loop_
_entity.id
_entity.type
_entity.pdbx_description
1 polymer ?
#
loop_
_entity_poly.entity_id
_entity_poly.type
_entity_poly.pdbx_seq_one_letter_code
_entity_poly.pdbx_strand_id
1 'polypeptide(L)'
;MKLTPTSRPAFVVAALCILCGHLPAADAPTGKPAKTVRLLTVGNSFSANATRHLDALVKAAGHTLIHQPIVVGGASLELHASKALAHEQDPQSTNGLYSNKQSLKQMLSAQPWDFVTIQQASFKSHDLATYRPFAKQLHDTIQQHAPKAALLVHQTWAYRVDDPRFTVAAPKVGEPAKQADMYRLLTSAYTTIAAELGAHRLPVGDAFYFADTDAKWGYQPD
;
A
#
# COMPACT_ATOMS: atom_id res chain seq x y z
N MET A 1 86.35 -14.77 56.33
CA MET A 1 86.59 -16.19 56.69
C MET A 1 85.46 -17.02 56.10
N LYS A 2 85.86 -18.08 55.40
CA LYS A 2 85.11 -19.16 54.73
C LYS A 2 83.61 -19.43 55.04
N LEU A 3 82.96 -19.92 53.98
CA LEU A 3 81.92 -20.99 53.87
C LEU A 3 80.47 -20.59 53.51
N THR A 4 80.07 -21.16 52.37
CA THR A 4 78.75 -21.38 51.77
C THR A 4 77.93 -22.45 52.56
N PRO A 5 76.80 -22.98 52.04
CA PRO A 5 75.46 -22.38 51.90
C PRO A 5 74.38 -23.27 52.55
N THR A 6 73.12 -22.81 52.66
CA THR A 6 71.97 -23.73 52.80
C THR A 6 70.74 -23.21 52.09
N SER A 7 70.24 -24.05 51.20
CA SER A 7 69.02 -23.96 50.42
C SER A 7 67.75 -24.05 51.27
N ARG A 8 66.65 -23.47 50.78
CA ARG A 8 65.25 -23.86 51.06
C ARG A 8 64.28 -23.13 50.10
N PRO A 9 63.04 -23.62 49.89
CA PRO A 9 62.62 -24.18 48.62
C PRO A 9 61.67 -23.28 47.83
N ALA A 10 61.49 -23.65 46.56
CA ALA A 10 60.59 -23.05 45.59
C ALA A 10 59.12 -23.06 46.05
N PHE A 11 58.48 -21.89 46.01
CA PHE A 11 57.02 -21.75 45.98
C PHE A 11 56.60 -21.43 44.54
N VAL A 12 55.86 -22.35 43.94
CA VAL A 12 55.25 -22.22 42.63
C VAL A 12 53.83 -21.66 42.81
N VAL A 13 53.66 -20.45 42.26
CA VAL A 13 52.56 -19.94 41.43
C VAL A 13 51.10 -20.13 41.89
N ALA A 14 50.40 -19.00 41.96
CA ALA A 14 49.05 -18.86 41.39
C ALA A 14 48.85 -17.40 40.93
N ALA A 15 49.26 -17.09 39.70
CA ALA A 15 48.90 -15.84 39.03
C ALA A 15 47.50 -16.00 38.45
N LEU A 16 46.56 -15.18 38.92
CA LEU A 16 45.19 -15.13 38.47
C LEU A 16 45.15 -14.49 37.07
N CYS A 17 45.11 -15.30 36.01
CA CYS A 17 44.89 -14.82 34.65
C CYS A 17 43.45 -14.30 34.53
N ILE A 18 43.28 -12.98 34.46
CA ILE A 18 42.03 -12.34 34.05
C ILE A 18 41.82 -12.66 32.57
N LEU A 19 40.97 -13.66 32.30
CA LEU A 19 40.41 -13.87 30.97
C LEU A 19 39.48 -12.69 30.66
N CYS A 20 40.01 -11.69 29.96
CA CYS A 20 39.19 -10.78 29.16
C CYS A 20 38.51 -11.60 28.07
N GLY A 21 37.32 -12.13 28.39
CA GLY A 21 36.40 -12.68 27.40
C GLY A 21 36.15 -11.63 26.33
N HIS A 22 36.74 -11.84 25.16
CA HIS A 22 36.34 -11.13 23.96
C HIS A 22 34.93 -11.59 23.66
N LEU A 23 33.95 -10.80 24.08
CA LEU A 23 32.60 -10.89 23.55
C LEU A 23 32.74 -10.70 22.03
N PRO A 24 32.35 -11.68 21.19
CA PRO A 24 32.22 -11.39 19.78
C PRO A 24 31.24 -10.23 19.65
N ALA A 25 31.70 -9.16 19.00
CA ALA A 25 30.82 -8.08 18.59
C ALA A 25 29.64 -8.73 17.86
N ALA A 26 28.43 -8.55 18.38
CA ALA A 26 27.24 -8.96 17.69
C ALA A 26 27.29 -8.27 16.32
N ASP A 27 27.44 -9.06 15.25
CA ASP A 27 27.31 -8.57 13.89
C ASP A 27 25.98 -7.82 13.83
N ALA A 28 26.07 -6.50 13.72
CA ALA A 28 24.91 -5.67 13.43
C ALA A 28 24.27 -6.24 12.16
N PRO A 29 22.95 -6.44 12.12
CA PRO A 29 22.33 -6.94 10.90
C PRO A 29 22.70 -5.97 9.80
N THR A 30 23.40 -6.46 8.77
CA THR A 30 23.72 -5.69 7.56
C THR A 30 22.39 -5.42 6.86
N GLY A 31 21.68 -4.40 7.34
CA GLY A 31 20.36 -4.01 6.87
C GLY A 31 20.47 -3.59 5.42
N LYS A 32 19.52 -4.05 4.59
CA LYS A 32 19.37 -3.52 3.23
C LYS A 32 19.35 -1.99 3.29
N PRO A 33 19.96 -1.29 2.32
CA PRO A 33 20.01 0.16 2.34
C PRO A 33 18.60 0.75 2.44
N ALA A 34 18.46 1.81 3.24
CA ALA A 34 17.20 2.52 3.39
C ALA A 34 16.70 3.01 2.02
N LYS A 35 15.44 2.70 1.71
CA LYS A 35 14.80 3.12 0.46
C LYS A 35 13.83 4.27 0.74
N THR A 36 13.69 5.16 -0.22
CA THR A 36 12.59 6.13 -0.26
C THR A 36 11.61 5.70 -1.33
N VAL A 37 10.32 5.67 -0.99
CA VAL A 37 9.22 5.41 -1.93
C VAL A 37 8.32 6.64 -1.99
N ARG A 38 8.03 7.13 -3.18
CA ARG A 38 7.13 8.25 -3.45
C ARG A 38 5.83 7.72 -4.04
N LEU A 39 4.74 7.93 -3.32
CA LEU A 39 3.42 7.37 -3.63
C LEU A 39 2.36 8.48 -3.73
N LEU A 40 1.67 8.54 -4.86
CA LEU A 40 0.43 9.31 -5.01
C LEU A 40 -0.75 8.33 -5.09
N THR A 41 -1.72 8.46 -4.19
CA THR A 41 -2.94 7.63 -4.26
C THR A 41 -4.12 8.44 -4.77
N VAL A 42 -4.71 8.05 -5.90
CA VAL A 42 -5.95 8.62 -6.45
C VAL A 42 -7.13 7.75 -6.00
N GLY A 43 -7.93 8.23 -5.06
CA GLY A 43 -9.09 7.47 -4.61
C GLY A 43 -10.01 8.19 -3.64
N ASN A 44 -10.47 7.42 -2.65
CA ASN A 44 -11.57 7.76 -1.76
C ASN A 44 -11.30 7.21 -0.34
N SER A 45 -12.34 7.02 0.46
CA SER A 45 -12.18 6.47 1.82
C SER A 45 -11.46 5.12 1.87
N PHE A 46 -11.50 4.31 0.81
CA PHE A 46 -10.80 3.03 0.76
C PHE A 46 -9.28 3.20 0.59
N SER A 47 -8.79 4.17 -0.20
CA SER A 47 -7.34 4.46 -0.25
C SER A 47 -6.85 4.99 1.09
N ALA A 48 -7.64 5.85 1.74
CA ALA A 48 -7.33 6.35 3.07
C ALA A 48 -7.25 5.20 4.11
N ASN A 49 -8.18 4.24 4.06
CA ASN A 49 -8.14 3.07 4.94
C ASN A 49 -6.92 2.18 4.68
N ALA A 50 -6.63 1.87 3.42
CA ALA A 50 -5.49 1.03 3.06
C ALA A 50 -4.13 1.63 3.47
N THR A 51 -4.03 2.97 3.51
CA THR A 51 -2.77 3.68 3.79
C THR A 51 -2.64 4.20 5.21
N ARG A 52 -3.68 4.05 6.06
CA ARG A 52 -3.74 4.59 7.44
C ARG A 52 -2.49 4.29 8.28
N HIS A 53 -1.94 3.09 8.15
CA HIS A 53 -0.78 2.64 8.93
C HIS A 53 0.51 2.53 8.10
N LEU A 54 0.47 2.89 6.81
CA LEU A 54 1.56 2.64 5.88
C LEU A 54 2.83 3.41 6.27
N ASP A 55 2.72 4.67 6.68
CA ASP A 55 3.88 5.47 7.12
C ASP A 55 4.61 4.84 8.31
N ALA A 56 3.86 4.42 9.33
CA ALA A 56 4.42 3.78 10.52
C ALA A 56 5.10 2.45 10.18
N LEU A 57 4.52 1.65 9.29
CA LEU A 57 5.09 0.39 8.83
C LEU A 57 6.40 0.62 8.03
N VAL A 58 6.41 1.60 7.13
CA VAL A 58 7.59 1.95 6.33
C VAL A 58 8.72 2.46 7.23
N LYS A 59 8.40 3.33 8.19
CA LYS A 59 9.37 3.83 9.18
C LYS A 59 9.94 2.71 10.04
N ALA A 60 9.10 1.80 10.54
CA ALA A 60 9.54 0.64 11.33
C ALA A 60 10.47 -0.29 10.53
N ALA A 61 10.30 -0.36 9.21
CA ALA A 61 11.19 -1.09 8.32
C ALA A 61 12.49 -0.36 7.95
N GLY A 62 12.75 0.84 8.51
CA GLY A 62 13.95 1.63 8.21
C GLY A 62 13.92 2.26 6.81
N HIS A 63 12.73 2.61 6.32
CA HIS A 63 12.52 3.21 5.01
C HIS A 63 11.77 4.54 5.14
N THR A 64 11.71 5.30 4.05
CA THR A 64 11.03 6.60 3.97
C THR A 64 9.87 6.51 3.00
N LEU A 65 8.69 6.98 3.41
CA LEU A 65 7.53 7.16 2.55
C LEU A 65 7.30 8.65 2.32
N ILE A 66 7.19 9.05 1.05
CA ILE A 66 6.64 10.35 0.67
C ILE A 66 5.28 10.05 0.05
N HIS A 67 4.21 10.24 0.82
CA HIS A 67 2.85 9.88 0.42
C HIS A 67 1.98 11.13 0.31
N GLN A 68 1.34 11.29 -0.85
CA GLN A 68 0.32 12.31 -1.06
C GLN A 68 -1.00 11.62 -1.44
N PRO A 69 -2.03 11.70 -0.58
CA PRO A 69 -3.33 11.12 -0.90
C PRO A 69 -4.29 12.13 -1.54
N ILE A 70 -4.95 11.73 -2.63
CA ILE A 70 -6.19 12.34 -3.12
C ILE A 70 -7.35 11.49 -2.58
N VAL A 71 -8.12 12.07 -1.66
CA VAL A 71 -9.27 11.40 -1.01
C VAL A 71 -10.51 12.22 -1.26
N VAL A 72 -11.39 11.72 -2.12
CA VAL A 72 -12.73 12.29 -2.35
C VAL A 72 -13.77 11.25 -1.92
N GLY A 73 -14.62 11.60 -0.96
CA GLY A 73 -15.60 10.67 -0.38
C GLY A 73 -16.47 10.01 -1.46
N GLY A 74 -16.49 8.68 -1.50
CA GLY A 74 -17.28 7.91 -2.48
C GLY A 74 -16.86 8.05 -3.94
N ALA A 75 -15.75 8.72 -4.25
CA ALA A 75 -15.37 8.99 -5.63
C ALA A 75 -15.10 7.73 -6.44
N SER A 76 -15.60 7.73 -7.67
CA SER A 76 -15.38 6.73 -8.70
C SER A 76 -14.19 7.10 -9.59
N LEU A 77 -13.73 6.15 -10.41
CA LEU A 77 -12.79 6.42 -11.49
C LEU A 77 -13.30 7.54 -12.41
N GLU A 78 -14.60 7.50 -12.73
CA GLU A 78 -15.29 8.53 -13.53
C GLU A 78 -15.11 9.94 -12.95
N LEU A 79 -15.33 10.13 -11.65
CA LEU A 79 -15.17 11.44 -11.03
C LEU A 79 -13.75 11.99 -11.23
N HIS A 80 -12.73 11.16 -10.98
CA HIS A 80 -11.34 11.57 -11.13
C HIS A 80 -10.99 11.85 -12.60
N ALA A 81 -11.46 11.01 -13.53
CA ALA A 81 -11.23 11.17 -14.95
C ALA A 81 -11.90 12.44 -15.50
N SER A 82 -13.15 12.70 -15.12
CA SER A 82 -13.87 13.93 -15.50
C SER A 82 -13.18 15.18 -14.96
N LYS A 83 -12.64 15.14 -13.72
CA LYS A 83 -11.86 16.26 -13.18
C LYS A 83 -10.57 16.50 -13.94
N ALA A 84 -9.85 15.44 -14.30
CA ALA A 84 -8.65 15.54 -15.12
C ALA A 84 -8.95 16.17 -16.48
N LEU A 85 -9.98 15.67 -17.17
CA LEU A 85 -10.41 16.19 -18.47
C LEU A 85 -10.87 17.65 -18.39
N ALA A 86 -11.67 18.01 -17.38
CA ALA A 86 -12.12 19.39 -17.18
C ALA A 86 -10.95 20.35 -16.99
N HIS A 87 -9.89 19.93 -16.28
CA HIS A 87 -8.70 20.76 -16.12
C HIS A 87 -7.86 20.90 -17.40
N GLU A 88 -7.78 19.87 -18.23
CA GLU A 88 -7.11 19.97 -19.53
C GLU A 88 -7.87 20.90 -20.50
N GLN A 89 -9.20 20.91 -20.42
CA GLN A 89 -10.05 21.78 -21.24
C GLN A 89 -9.95 23.25 -20.83
N ASP A 90 -9.98 23.53 -19.53
CA ASP A 90 -9.82 24.89 -19.00
C ASP A 90 -9.02 24.88 -17.68
N PRO A 91 -7.70 25.13 -17.75
CA PRO A 91 -6.84 25.16 -16.58
C PRO A 91 -7.15 26.29 -15.58
N GLN A 92 -7.90 27.32 -15.99
CA GLN A 92 -8.29 28.44 -15.12
C GLN A 92 -9.61 28.16 -14.39
N SER A 93 -10.40 27.19 -14.84
CA SER A 93 -11.62 26.76 -14.19
C SER A 93 -11.36 26.00 -12.89
N THR A 94 -12.28 26.15 -11.93
CA THR A 94 -12.27 25.39 -10.68
C THR A 94 -12.85 23.97 -10.82
N ASN A 95 -13.49 23.65 -11.94
CA ASN A 95 -14.20 22.38 -12.14
C ASN A 95 -13.28 21.15 -12.02
N GLY A 96 -12.04 21.27 -12.53
CA GLY A 96 -11.02 20.23 -12.48
C GLY A 96 -10.22 20.16 -11.19
N LEU A 97 -10.51 21.01 -10.21
CA LEU A 97 -9.77 21.07 -8.94
C LEU A 97 -10.39 20.13 -7.89
N TYR A 98 -9.53 19.61 -7.02
CA TYR A 98 -9.90 18.96 -5.76
C TYR A 98 -10.09 19.99 -4.65
N SER A 99 -10.50 19.53 -3.45
CA SER A 99 -10.76 20.42 -2.29
C SER A 99 -9.55 21.25 -1.84
N ASN A 100 -8.33 20.75 -2.10
CA ASN A 100 -7.08 21.47 -1.86
C ASN A 100 -6.75 22.51 -2.95
N LYS A 101 -7.67 22.78 -3.88
CA LYS A 101 -7.51 23.70 -5.01
C LYS A 101 -6.40 23.29 -5.99
N GLN A 102 -6.00 22.02 -5.99
CA GLN A 102 -5.05 21.47 -6.96
C GLN A 102 -5.79 20.56 -7.96
N SER A 103 -5.35 20.55 -9.20
CA SER A 103 -5.79 19.57 -10.21
C SER A 103 -4.99 18.27 -10.11
N LEU A 104 -5.49 17.21 -10.75
CA LEU A 104 -4.73 15.94 -10.84
C LEU A 104 -3.37 16.15 -11.50
N LYS A 105 -3.29 16.95 -12.57
CA LYS A 105 -2.05 17.33 -13.24
C LYS A 105 -1.05 17.95 -12.28
N GLN A 106 -1.48 18.97 -11.52
CA GLN A 106 -0.59 19.65 -10.56
C GLN A 106 -0.06 18.69 -9.49
N MET A 107 -0.89 17.75 -9.02
CA MET A 107 -0.48 16.75 -8.02
C MET A 107 0.44 15.67 -8.61
N LEU A 108 0.23 15.27 -9.86
CA LEU A 108 1.11 14.36 -10.59
C LEU A 108 2.50 14.97 -10.82
N SER A 109 2.58 16.27 -11.11
CA SER A 109 3.85 16.97 -11.33
C SER A 109 4.54 17.44 -10.05
N ALA A 110 3.92 17.27 -8.88
CA ALA A 110 4.43 17.80 -7.61
C ALA A 110 5.68 17.07 -7.10
N GLN A 111 5.88 15.80 -7.48
CA GLN A 111 7.01 14.97 -7.08
C GLN A 111 7.38 13.99 -8.21
N PRO A 112 8.63 13.49 -8.25
CA PRO A 112 8.99 12.38 -9.12
C PRO A 112 8.42 11.07 -8.53
N TRP A 113 7.12 10.84 -8.68
CA TRP A 113 6.45 9.68 -8.11
C TRP A 113 7.06 8.37 -8.62
N ASP A 114 7.28 7.43 -7.70
CA ASP A 114 7.64 6.04 -8.05
C ASP A 114 6.38 5.27 -8.43
N PHE A 115 5.29 5.51 -7.70
CA PHE A 115 4.00 4.86 -7.91
C PHE A 115 2.84 5.85 -7.87
N VAL A 116 1.88 5.63 -8.76
CA VAL A 116 0.54 6.23 -8.68
C VAL A 116 -0.48 5.11 -8.61
N THR A 117 -1.44 5.19 -7.68
CA THR A 117 -2.52 4.21 -7.59
C THR A 117 -3.85 4.78 -8.08
N ILE A 118 -4.64 3.97 -8.78
CA ILE A 118 -6.06 4.24 -9.05
C ILE A 118 -6.92 3.10 -8.51
N GLN A 119 -8.18 3.40 -8.15
CA GLN A 119 -9.15 2.41 -7.70
C GLN A 119 -10.58 2.84 -8.04
N GLN A 120 -11.50 1.88 -8.06
CA GLN A 120 -12.93 2.16 -8.22
C GLN A 120 -13.60 2.45 -6.86
N ALA A 121 -14.76 3.10 -6.90
CA ALA A 121 -15.68 3.18 -5.77
C ALA A 121 -16.14 1.77 -5.36
N SER A 122 -16.19 1.49 -4.05
CA SER A 122 -16.43 0.13 -3.53
C SER A 122 -17.72 -0.51 -4.03
N PHE A 123 -18.82 0.26 -4.10
CA PHE A 123 -20.12 -0.23 -4.57
C PHE A 123 -20.17 -0.46 -6.08
N LYS A 124 -19.24 0.12 -6.86
CA LYS A 124 -19.09 -0.14 -8.31
C LYS A 124 -17.96 -1.14 -8.62
N SER A 125 -17.20 -1.56 -7.61
CA SER A 125 -15.95 -2.30 -7.81
C SER A 125 -16.13 -3.66 -8.49
N HIS A 126 -17.31 -4.26 -8.36
CA HIS A 126 -17.67 -5.54 -8.97
C HIS A 126 -18.09 -5.41 -10.45
N ASP A 127 -18.40 -4.20 -10.93
CA ASP A 127 -18.90 -3.97 -12.28
C ASP A 127 -17.79 -3.40 -13.18
N LEU A 128 -17.24 -4.26 -14.04
CA LEU A 128 -16.21 -3.93 -15.01
C LEU A 128 -16.62 -2.79 -15.96
N ALA A 129 -17.91 -2.66 -16.30
CA ALA A 129 -18.36 -1.62 -17.23
C ALA A 129 -18.09 -0.22 -16.67
N THR A 130 -18.13 -0.04 -15.35
CA THR A 130 -17.89 1.26 -14.69
C THR A 130 -16.43 1.69 -14.68
N TYR A 131 -15.51 0.80 -15.04
CA TYR A 131 -14.09 1.14 -15.14
C TYR A 131 -13.76 1.79 -16.47
N ARG A 132 -14.46 1.42 -17.54
CA ARG A 132 -14.24 1.96 -18.89
C ARG A 132 -15.17 3.16 -19.14
N PRO A 133 -14.72 4.21 -19.85
CA PRO A 133 -13.34 4.44 -20.33
C PRO A 133 -12.41 5.05 -19.26
N PHE A 134 -12.92 5.32 -18.06
CA PHE A 134 -12.31 6.20 -17.07
C PHE A 134 -10.94 5.74 -16.54
N ALA A 135 -10.75 4.43 -16.36
CA ALA A 135 -9.46 3.86 -15.96
C ALA A 135 -8.36 4.17 -17.00
N LYS A 136 -8.70 4.05 -18.30
CA LYS A 136 -7.79 4.37 -19.40
C LYS A 136 -7.49 5.87 -19.48
N GLN A 137 -8.51 6.72 -19.29
CA GLN A 137 -8.33 8.17 -19.25
C GLN A 137 -7.39 8.60 -18.11
N LEU A 138 -7.51 7.99 -16.94
CA LEU A 138 -6.62 8.24 -15.80
C LEU A 138 -5.21 7.72 -16.08
N HIS A 139 -5.07 6.50 -16.61
CA HIS A 139 -3.79 5.96 -17.05
C HIS A 139 -3.07 6.94 -18.00
N ASP A 140 -3.77 7.43 -19.02
CA ASP A 140 -3.19 8.33 -20.03
C ASP A 140 -2.78 9.67 -19.41
N THR A 141 -3.60 10.21 -18.52
CA THR A 141 -3.28 11.43 -17.76
C THR A 141 -2.03 11.24 -16.90
N ILE A 142 -1.90 10.08 -16.24
CA ILE A 142 -0.74 9.74 -15.40
C ILE A 142 0.50 9.58 -16.28
N GLN A 143 0.41 8.86 -17.39
CA GLN A 143 1.52 8.68 -18.32
C GLN A 143 1.99 10.00 -18.92
N GLN A 144 1.08 10.94 -19.18
CA GLN A 144 1.41 12.26 -19.71
C GLN A 144 2.16 13.14 -18.69
N HIS A 145 1.69 13.17 -17.43
CA HIS A 145 2.16 14.15 -16.44
C HIS A 145 3.14 13.60 -15.39
N ALA A 146 3.23 12.28 -15.27
CA ALA A 146 4.16 11.55 -14.41
C ALA A 146 4.69 10.27 -15.10
N PRO A 147 5.32 10.36 -16.29
CA PRO A 147 5.68 9.22 -17.14
C PRO A 147 6.65 8.20 -16.50
N LYS A 148 7.32 8.57 -15.41
CA LYS A 148 8.24 7.69 -14.68
C LYS A 148 7.56 6.88 -13.59
N ALA A 149 6.34 7.25 -13.21
CA ALA A 149 5.62 6.57 -12.15
C ALA A 149 5.00 5.28 -12.69
N ALA A 150 5.19 4.18 -11.97
CA ALA A 150 4.47 2.95 -12.26
C ALA A 150 3.02 3.08 -11.81
N LEU A 151 2.07 2.83 -12.72
CA LEU A 151 0.66 2.74 -12.38
C LEU A 151 0.38 1.43 -11.66
N LEU A 152 -0.30 1.52 -10.52
CA LEU A 152 -0.86 0.38 -9.80
C LEU A 152 -2.39 0.49 -9.76
N VAL A 153 -3.08 -0.59 -10.12
CA VAL A 153 -4.53 -0.68 -9.94
C VAL A 153 -4.80 -1.28 -8.55
N HIS A 154 -5.22 -0.44 -7.62
CA HIS A 154 -5.48 -0.82 -6.23
C HIS A 154 -6.83 -1.55 -6.13
N GLN A 155 -6.77 -2.87 -6.02
CA GLN A 155 -7.93 -3.70 -5.82
C GLN A 155 -8.49 -3.49 -4.41
N THR A 156 -9.69 -2.94 -4.32
CA THR A 156 -10.45 -2.83 -3.07
C THR A 156 -10.97 -4.20 -2.61
N TRP A 157 -11.67 -4.25 -1.49
CA TRP A 157 -12.21 -5.48 -0.91
C TRP A 157 -13.74 -5.55 -0.99
N ALA A 158 -14.27 -6.76 -0.84
CA ALA A 158 -15.71 -6.99 -0.70
C ALA A 158 -16.20 -6.47 0.65
N TYR A 159 -17.48 -6.14 0.74
CA TYR A 159 -18.10 -5.84 2.04
C TYR A 159 -18.13 -7.08 2.92
N ARG A 160 -18.28 -6.88 4.24
CA ARG A 160 -18.36 -7.96 5.23
C ARG A 160 -19.58 -8.85 4.96
N VAL A 161 -19.51 -10.12 5.33
CA VAL A 161 -20.52 -11.13 5.01
C VAL A 161 -21.96 -10.76 5.44
N ASP A 162 -22.11 -9.94 6.48
CA ASP A 162 -23.38 -9.46 7.03
C ASP A 162 -23.81 -8.07 6.52
N ASP A 163 -23.15 -7.51 5.50
CA ASP A 163 -23.53 -6.21 4.95
C ASP A 163 -24.98 -6.28 4.41
N PRO A 164 -25.88 -5.35 4.80
CA PRO A 164 -27.29 -5.37 4.38
C PRO A 164 -27.51 -5.34 2.86
N ARG A 165 -26.49 -4.99 2.07
CA ARG A 165 -26.55 -5.07 0.60
C ARG A 165 -26.73 -6.50 0.10
N PHE A 166 -26.30 -7.50 0.86
CA PHE A 166 -26.45 -8.91 0.52
C PHE A 166 -27.84 -9.47 0.89
N THR A 167 -28.66 -8.72 1.61
CA THR A 167 -30.01 -9.16 2.03
C THR A 167 -31.13 -8.54 1.20
N VAL A 168 -30.83 -7.92 0.06
CA VAL A 168 -31.83 -7.31 -0.82
C VAL A 168 -32.61 -8.42 -1.54
N ALA A 169 -33.94 -8.46 -1.37
CA ALA A 169 -34.79 -9.53 -1.89
C ALA A 169 -34.80 -9.64 -3.42
N ALA A 170 -34.66 -8.51 -4.13
CA ALA A 170 -34.58 -8.44 -5.58
C ALA A 170 -33.41 -7.53 -5.97
N PRO A 171 -32.16 -8.03 -5.96
CA PRO A 171 -31.01 -7.22 -6.32
C PRO A 171 -31.08 -6.86 -7.80
N LYS A 172 -30.50 -5.71 -8.18
CA LYS A 172 -30.37 -5.35 -9.59
C LYS A 172 -29.50 -6.38 -10.30
N VAL A 173 -29.77 -6.61 -11.58
CA VAL A 173 -28.96 -7.52 -12.41
C VAL A 173 -27.50 -7.06 -12.36
N GLY A 174 -26.60 -8.00 -12.02
CA GLY A 174 -25.16 -7.75 -11.90
C GLY A 174 -24.66 -7.44 -10.49
N GLU A 175 -25.55 -7.13 -9.54
CA GLU A 175 -25.17 -6.91 -8.14
C GLU A 175 -24.84 -8.24 -7.46
N PRO A 176 -23.76 -8.30 -6.65
CA PRO A 176 -23.39 -9.51 -5.93
C PRO A 176 -24.39 -9.83 -4.82
N ALA A 177 -24.84 -11.09 -4.76
CA ALA A 177 -25.79 -11.55 -3.74
C ALA A 177 -25.14 -11.86 -2.38
N LYS A 178 -23.83 -12.08 -2.35
CA LYS A 178 -23.05 -12.37 -1.14
C LYS A 178 -21.62 -11.87 -1.28
N GLN A 179 -20.91 -11.76 -0.17
CA GLN A 179 -19.51 -11.33 -0.12
C GLN A 179 -18.62 -12.09 -1.11
N ALA A 180 -18.69 -13.42 -1.14
CA ALA A 180 -17.87 -14.24 -2.03
C ALA A 180 -18.09 -13.90 -3.52
N ASP A 181 -19.33 -13.56 -3.90
CA ASP A 181 -19.63 -13.11 -5.27
C ASP A 181 -19.03 -11.73 -5.53
N MET A 182 -19.16 -10.81 -4.58
CA MET A 182 -18.56 -9.48 -4.68
C MET A 182 -17.04 -9.56 -4.83
N TYR A 183 -16.38 -10.40 -4.02
CA TYR A 183 -14.94 -10.64 -4.09
C TYR A 183 -14.53 -11.20 -5.45
N ARG A 184 -15.22 -12.23 -5.94
CA ARG A 184 -14.92 -12.82 -7.26
C ARG A 184 -15.07 -11.80 -8.38
N LEU A 185 -16.18 -11.05 -8.38
CA LEU A 185 -16.50 -10.07 -9.42
C LEU A 185 -15.53 -8.88 -9.40
N LEU A 186 -15.24 -8.31 -8.24
CA LEU A 186 -14.26 -7.21 -8.15
C LEU A 186 -12.86 -7.69 -8.54
N THR A 187 -12.48 -8.92 -8.15
CA THR A 187 -11.16 -9.48 -8.49
C THR A 187 -11.04 -9.65 -10.01
N SER A 188 -12.09 -10.15 -10.66
CA SER A 188 -12.15 -10.24 -12.12
C SER A 188 -12.04 -8.85 -12.76
N ALA A 189 -12.81 -7.87 -12.30
CA ALA A 189 -12.82 -6.52 -12.87
C ALA A 189 -11.44 -5.85 -12.76
N TYR A 190 -10.84 -5.87 -11.56
CA TYR A 190 -9.52 -5.32 -11.32
C TYR A 190 -8.42 -6.04 -12.11
N THR A 191 -8.48 -7.37 -12.23
CA THR A 191 -7.53 -8.15 -13.03
C THR A 191 -7.62 -7.81 -14.52
N THR A 192 -8.84 -7.73 -15.06
CA THR A 192 -9.07 -7.34 -16.46
C THR A 192 -8.54 -5.92 -16.72
N ILE A 193 -8.87 -4.94 -15.88
CA ILE A 193 -8.44 -3.56 -16.08
C ILE A 193 -6.93 -3.40 -15.92
N ALA A 194 -6.30 -4.05 -14.94
CA ALA A 194 -4.85 -4.03 -14.80
C ALA A 194 -4.16 -4.56 -16.07
N ALA A 195 -4.66 -5.67 -16.64
CA ALA A 195 -4.14 -6.23 -17.89
C ALA A 195 -4.33 -5.29 -19.09
N GLU A 196 -5.51 -4.67 -19.23
CA GLU A 196 -5.81 -3.72 -20.32
C GLU A 196 -4.93 -2.48 -20.29
N LEU A 197 -4.54 -2.04 -19.10
CA LEU A 197 -3.67 -0.88 -18.90
C LEU A 197 -2.18 -1.24 -18.92
N GLY A 198 -1.81 -2.53 -18.99
CA GLY A 198 -0.42 -2.98 -18.80
C GLY A 198 0.14 -2.62 -17.42
N ALA A 199 -0.73 -2.51 -16.41
CA ALA A 199 -0.40 -2.08 -15.05
C ALA A 199 -0.41 -3.26 -14.07
N HIS A 200 0.24 -3.10 -12.92
CA HIS A 200 0.21 -4.11 -11.87
C HIS A 200 -1.04 -3.95 -10.99
N ARG A 201 -1.71 -5.06 -10.66
CA ARG A 201 -2.77 -5.10 -9.65
C ARG A 201 -2.12 -5.14 -8.26
N LEU A 202 -2.52 -4.22 -7.37
CA LEU A 202 -2.18 -4.25 -5.95
C LEU A 202 -3.28 -5.00 -5.18
N PRO A 203 -3.04 -6.23 -4.69
CA PRO A 203 -4.09 -7.17 -4.31
C PRO A 203 -4.58 -7.02 -2.86
N VAL A 204 -4.97 -5.80 -2.45
CA VAL A 204 -5.47 -5.55 -1.09
C VAL A 204 -6.78 -6.31 -0.85
N GLY A 205 -7.65 -6.39 -1.87
CA GLY A 205 -8.87 -7.21 -1.82
C GLY A 205 -8.62 -8.67 -1.45
N ASP A 206 -7.57 -9.28 -1.99
CA ASP A 206 -7.20 -10.68 -1.69
C ASP A 206 -6.79 -10.82 -0.22
N ALA A 207 -5.99 -9.88 0.31
CA ALA A 207 -5.56 -9.89 1.71
C ALA A 207 -6.75 -9.77 2.69
N PHE A 208 -7.71 -8.88 2.40
CA PHE A 208 -8.93 -8.77 3.20
C PHE A 208 -9.79 -10.03 3.13
N TYR A 209 -9.96 -10.61 1.94
CA TYR A 209 -10.76 -11.82 1.78
C TYR A 209 -10.14 -13.01 2.53
N PHE A 210 -8.81 -13.18 2.46
CA PHE A 210 -8.12 -14.23 3.22
C PHE A 210 -8.26 -14.05 4.73
N ALA A 211 -8.19 -12.83 5.24
CA ALA A 211 -8.42 -12.57 6.65
C ALA A 211 -9.87 -12.87 7.06
N ASP A 212 -10.86 -12.43 6.28
CA ASP A 212 -12.27 -12.55 6.63
C ASP A 212 -12.80 -14.00 6.49
N THR A 213 -12.16 -14.81 5.65
CA THR A 213 -12.49 -16.23 5.45
C THR A 213 -11.54 -17.19 6.18
N ASP A 214 -10.65 -16.67 7.03
CA ASP A 214 -9.76 -17.50 7.84
C ASP A 214 -10.58 -18.41 8.78
N ALA A 215 -10.26 -19.70 8.82
CA ALA A 215 -11.03 -20.68 9.58
C ALA A 215 -11.02 -20.43 11.10
N LYS A 216 -10.04 -19.68 11.62
CA LYS A 216 -9.88 -19.37 13.03
C LYS A 216 -10.24 -17.92 13.37
N TRP A 217 -9.91 -16.98 12.49
CA TRP A 217 -9.98 -15.55 12.75
C TRP A 217 -11.02 -14.81 11.89
N GLY A 218 -11.65 -15.50 10.93
CA GLY A 218 -12.67 -14.92 10.08
C GLY A 218 -13.88 -14.45 10.88
N TYR A 219 -14.44 -13.31 10.48
CA TYR A 219 -15.59 -12.74 11.15
C TYR A 219 -16.79 -13.70 11.12
N GLN A 220 -17.45 -13.85 12.26
CA GLN A 220 -18.72 -14.56 12.38
C GLN A 220 -19.80 -13.54 12.74
N PRO A 221 -20.89 -13.45 11.95
CA PRO A 221 -22.05 -12.66 12.35
C PRO A 221 -22.57 -13.13 13.72
N ASP A 222 -23.01 -12.17 14.52
CA ASP A 222 -23.65 -12.42 15.83
C ASP A 222 -25.00 -13.17 15.69
#